data_AF-A0A382RKK5-F1
#
_entry.id   AF-A0A382RKK5-F1
#
_cell.length_a   1.000
_cell.length_b   1.000
_cell.length_c   1.000
_cell.angle_alpha   90.00
_cell.angle_beta   90.00
_cell.angle_gamma   90.00
#
_symmetry.space_group_name_H-M   'P 1'
#
loop_
_entity.id
_entity.type
_entity.pdbx_description
1 polymer ?
#
loop_
_entity_poly.entity_id
_entity_poly.type
_entity_poly.pdbx_seq_one_letter_code
_entity_poly.pdbx_strand_id
1 'polypeptide(L)'
;EVAAYDKTTPDRLTMTVTLDPDRAVIPPAGRDNSNTLVIEQPHQLPSPEGFYETEGEEALLLWFKVPSTLPGDGAFGDPVEEVEVELEVAGDYQIELSEVFEGASSNPVTYFYTAAQSEGRPEIGNFRRVRVRYGRQTGRTLLSAHVNLDIKGWLLHSEIVRNYSYRAYPGLNRRKLDIFDDQTHAWFFNFRRDFGHFSLGGEGYNVDGRYSTVLNVQDDDLRSYFQFLSSPFSYPTNFNEPRLANFVAGNRAAPTNTIEFNTVDDNDDKDQYPDSYFLRRTTDLSTGGRFIEDPDGVFPGLDADLNGRPDINENNNLIP
;
A
#
# COMPACT_ATOMS: atom_id res chain seq x y z
N GLU A 1 -19.72 -18.08 -21.34
CA GLU A 1 -21.02 -17.50 -20.95
C GLU A 1 -20.77 -16.40 -19.94
N VAL A 2 -21.49 -15.28 -20.06
CA VAL A 2 -21.46 -14.22 -19.04
C VAL A 2 -22.22 -14.76 -17.82
N ALA A 3 -21.49 -15.33 -16.87
CA ALA A 3 -22.08 -15.66 -15.58
C ALA A 3 -22.28 -14.33 -14.83
N ALA A 4 -23.54 -14.01 -14.50
CA ALA A 4 -23.84 -12.90 -13.61
C ALA A 4 -23.12 -13.14 -12.28
N TYR A 5 -22.43 -12.11 -11.77
CA TYR A 5 -21.98 -12.07 -10.38
C TYR A 5 -23.14 -12.48 -9.47
N ASP A 6 -22.93 -13.49 -8.62
CA ASP A 6 -23.89 -13.82 -7.59
C ASP A 6 -23.82 -12.74 -6.51
N LYS A 7 -24.55 -11.65 -6.75
CA LYS A 7 -24.68 -10.49 -5.87
C LYS A 7 -25.15 -10.85 -4.46
N THR A 8 -25.72 -12.04 -4.24
CA THR A 8 -26.55 -12.34 -3.08
C THR A 8 -26.21 -13.65 -2.37
N THR A 9 -25.45 -14.54 -3.00
CA THR A 9 -25.09 -15.85 -2.44
C THR A 9 -23.57 -16.07 -2.51
N PRO A 10 -22.79 -15.35 -1.70
CA PRO A 10 -21.35 -15.62 -1.57
C PRO A 10 -21.08 -16.91 -0.75
N ASP A 11 -22.10 -17.75 -0.54
CA ASP A 11 -22.03 -19.03 0.14
C ASP A 11 -21.56 -20.11 -0.83
N ARG A 12 -20.30 -19.99 -1.24
CA ARG A 12 -19.47 -21.10 -1.71
C ARG A 12 -18.04 -20.59 -1.80
N LEU A 13 -17.09 -21.48 -1.54
CA LEU A 13 -15.64 -21.33 -1.69
C LEU A 13 -15.22 -21.09 -3.17
N THR A 14 -16.01 -20.35 -3.94
CA THR A 14 -15.82 -20.12 -5.36
C THR A 14 -15.13 -18.77 -5.54
N MET A 15 -13.95 -18.80 -6.13
CA MET A 15 -13.20 -17.62 -6.50
C MET A 15 -13.82 -16.98 -7.75
N THR A 16 -14.04 -15.68 -7.72
CA THR A 16 -14.40 -14.87 -8.89
C THR A 16 -13.18 -14.05 -9.31
N VAL A 17 -12.88 -14.00 -10.60
CA VAL A 17 -11.75 -13.21 -11.12
C VAL A 17 -12.28 -12.08 -11.99
N THR A 18 -11.82 -10.86 -11.74
CA THR A 18 -12.13 -9.68 -12.56
C THR A 18 -10.86 -8.96 -12.98
N LEU A 19 -10.94 -8.17 -14.04
CA LEU A 19 -9.86 -7.30 -14.49
C LEU A 19 -9.91 -5.95 -13.76
N ASP A 20 -8.76 -5.46 -13.32
CA ASP A 20 -8.54 -4.09 -12.87
C ASP A 20 -7.71 -3.35 -13.91
N PRO A 21 -8.26 -2.33 -14.59
CA PRO A 21 -7.55 -1.61 -15.63
C PRO A 21 -6.47 -0.66 -15.10
N ASP A 22 -6.46 -0.34 -13.80
CA ASP A 22 -5.49 0.58 -13.21
C ASP A 22 -5.14 0.16 -11.78
N ARG A 23 -4.03 -0.58 -11.67
CA ARG A 23 -3.49 -1.06 -10.40
C ARG A 23 -3.17 0.05 -9.39
N ALA A 24 -2.98 1.30 -9.83
CA ALA A 24 -2.71 2.41 -8.92
C ALA A 24 -3.95 2.84 -8.13
N VAL A 25 -5.14 2.40 -8.53
CA VAL A 25 -6.41 2.78 -7.93
C VAL A 25 -7.07 1.56 -7.30
N ILE A 26 -7.52 1.70 -6.05
CA ILE A 26 -8.30 0.64 -5.42
C ILE A 26 -9.62 0.48 -6.18
N PRO A 27 -9.94 -0.72 -6.69
CA PRO A 27 -11.19 -0.98 -7.38
C PRO A 27 -12.34 -0.63 -6.45
N PRO A 28 -13.29 0.18 -6.91
CA PRO A 28 -14.40 0.56 -6.07
C PRO A 28 -15.28 -0.66 -5.80
N ALA A 29 -15.34 -1.07 -4.53
CA ALA A 29 -16.37 -1.98 -4.07
C ALA A 29 -17.47 -1.13 -3.43
N GLY A 30 -18.67 -1.14 -4.00
CA GLY A 30 -19.76 -0.27 -3.57
C GLY A 30 -20.82 -1.04 -2.78
N ARG A 31 -21.53 -0.36 -1.88
CA ARG A 31 -22.85 -0.84 -1.45
C ARG A 31 -23.93 -0.24 -2.34
N ASP A 32 -24.83 -1.07 -2.84
CA ASP A 32 -26.02 -0.59 -3.53
C ASP A 32 -27.09 -0.06 -2.55
N ASN A 33 -28.22 0.41 -3.07
CA ASN A 33 -29.33 0.91 -2.26
C ASN A 33 -29.97 -0.15 -1.34
N SER A 34 -29.68 -1.44 -1.54
CA SER A 34 -30.09 -2.54 -0.66
C SER A 34 -29.05 -2.86 0.41
N ASN A 35 -27.98 -2.06 0.50
CA ASN A 35 -26.82 -2.25 1.36
C ASN A 35 -26.00 -3.52 1.03
N THR A 36 -26.19 -4.07 -0.16
CA THR A 36 -25.48 -5.27 -0.64
C THR A 36 -24.18 -4.85 -1.31
N LEU A 37 -23.11 -5.63 -1.08
CA LEU A 37 -21.82 -5.40 -1.73
C LEU A 37 -21.92 -5.70 -3.23
N VAL A 38 -21.52 -4.74 -4.05
CA VAL A 38 -21.47 -4.84 -5.51
C VAL A 38 -20.05 -4.56 -5.98
N ILE A 39 -19.54 -5.49 -6.79
CA ILE A 39 -18.28 -5.38 -7.50
C ILE A 39 -18.63 -5.23 -8.98
N GLU A 40 -18.29 -4.09 -9.59
CA GLU A 40 -18.64 -3.77 -10.97
C GLU A 40 -17.41 -3.75 -11.87
N GLN A 41 -16.77 -4.91 -12.04
CA GLN A 41 -15.63 -5.09 -12.94
C GLN A 41 -15.88 -6.21 -13.96
N PRO A 42 -15.29 -6.14 -15.18
CA PRO A 42 -15.40 -7.21 -16.16
C PRO A 42 -14.87 -8.53 -15.60
N HIS A 43 -15.69 -9.58 -15.69
CA HIS A 43 -15.27 -10.92 -15.29
C HIS A 43 -14.23 -11.45 -16.27
N GLN A 44 -13.15 -11.99 -15.73
CA GLN A 44 -12.14 -12.68 -16.51
C GLN A 44 -12.46 -14.17 -16.54
N LEU A 45 -12.45 -14.76 -17.74
CA LEU A 45 -12.47 -16.21 -17.90
C LEU A 45 -11.03 -16.72 -17.97
N PRO A 46 -10.76 -17.92 -17.45
CA PRO A 46 -9.45 -18.52 -17.64
C PRO A 46 -9.21 -18.82 -19.12
N SER A 47 -7.94 -18.93 -19.50
CA SER A 47 -7.51 -19.45 -20.79
C SER A 47 -8.04 -20.89 -21.00
N PRO A 48 -8.03 -21.41 -22.23
CA PRO A 48 -8.40 -22.81 -22.49
C PRO A 48 -7.61 -23.83 -21.65
N GLU A 49 -6.38 -23.49 -21.28
CA GLU A 49 -5.49 -24.28 -20.43
C GLU A 49 -5.80 -24.13 -18.93
N GLY A 50 -6.66 -23.18 -18.57
CA GLY A 50 -7.11 -22.95 -17.19
C GLY A 50 -6.38 -21.84 -16.43
N PHE A 51 -5.56 -21.02 -17.12
CA PHE A 51 -4.77 -19.96 -16.49
C PHE A 51 -5.49 -18.61 -16.50
N TYR A 52 -5.20 -17.77 -15.50
CA TYR A 52 -5.56 -16.35 -15.54
C TYR A 52 -4.28 -15.56 -15.78
N GLU A 53 -4.31 -14.66 -16.75
CA GLU A 53 -3.14 -13.93 -17.23
C GLU A 53 -3.52 -12.46 -17.44
N THR A 54 -2.54 -11.58 -17.23
CA THR A 54 -2.63 -10.13 -17.46
C THR A 54 -1.26 -9.60 -17.81
N GLU A 55 -1.18 -8.49 -18.54
CA GLU A 55 0.06 -7.89 -19.02
C GLU A 55 0.00 -6.36 -18.87
N GLY A 56 1.16 -5.73 -18.67
CA GLY A 56 1.26 -4.27 -18.61
C GLY A 56 0.78 -3.69 -17.27
N GLU A 57 -0.09 -2.69 -17.34
CA GLU A 57 -0.61 -1.94 -16.19
C GLU A 57 -1.88 -2.56 -15.59
N GLU A 58 -2.43 -3.57 -16.27
CA GLU A 58 -3.62 -4.29 -15.83
C GLU A 58 -3.29 -5.25 -14.66
N ALA A 59 -4.29 -5.50 -13.81
CA ALA A 59 -4.19 -6.46 -12.71
C ALA A 59 -5.41 -7.40 -12.67
N LEU A 60 -5.23 -8.56 -12.06
CA LEU A 60 -6.31 -9.51 -11.79
C LEU A 60 -6.75 -9.40 -10.33
N LEU A 61 -8.04 -9.23 -10.10
CA LEU A 61 -8.65 -9.21 -8.78
C LEU A 61 -9.32 -10.54 -8.51
N LEU A 62 -8.87 -11.22 -7.45
CA LEU A 62 -9.37 -12.52 -7.03
C LEU A 62 -10.28 -12.31 -5.80
N TRP A 63 -11.58 -12.49 -6.00
CA TRP A 63 -12.61 -12.29 -4.98
C TRP A 63 -13.08 -13.61 -4.40
N PHE A 64 -13.09 -13.71 -3.08
CA PHE A 64 -13.65 -14.86 -2.37
C PHE A 64 -14.14 -14.45 -0.98
N LYS A 65 -15.19 -15.10 -0.48
CA LYS A 65 -15.70 -14.88 0.88
C LYS A 65 -14.94 -15.75 1.87
N VAL A 66 -14.39 -15.11 2.90
CA VAL A 66 -13.90 -15.83 4.08
C VAL A 66 -15.07 -16.03 5.05
N PRO A 67 -15.36 -17.27 5.49
CA PRO A 67 -16.40 -17.50 6.48
C PRO A 67 -15.98 -16.90 7.84
N SER A 68 -16.95 -16.48 8.65
CA SER A 68 -16.66 -15.98 10.00
C SER A 68 -16.34 -17.09 10.99
N THR A 69 -16.90 -18.28 10.77
CA THR A 69 -16.66 -19.48 11.58
C THR A 69 -16.46 -20.71 10.71
N LEU A 70 -15.69 -21.67 11.23
CA LEU A 70 -15.50 -22.99 10.65
C LEU A 70 -16.41 -24.00 11.36
N PRO A 71 -16.82 -25.09 10.69
CA PRO A 71 -17.49 -26.19 11.35
C PRO A 71 -16.62 -26.72 12.50
N GLY A 72 -17.18 -26.74 13.71
CA GLY A 72 -16.50 -27.17 14.93
C GLY A 72 -17.49 -27.81 15.91
N ASP A 73 -16.98 -28.30 17.04
CA ASP A 73 -17.78 -29.06 18.01
C ASP A 73 -18.77 -28.19 18.82
N GLY A 74 -18.64 -26.86 18.74
CA GLY A 74 -19.52 -25.90 19.40
C GLY A 74 -20.76 -25.52 18.58
N ALA A 75 -21.83 -25.07 19.26
CA ALA A 75 -23.11 -24.67 18.64
C ALA A 75 -23.01 -23.51 17.61
N PHE A 76 -21.88 -22.80 17.57
CA PHE A 76 -21.64 -21.64 16.70
C PHE A 76 -20.45 -21.82 15.75
N GLY A 77 -19.80 -23.00 15.75
CA GLY A 77 -18.53 -23.22 15.08
C GLY A 77 -17.35 -22.52 15.76
N ASP A 78 -16.15 -22.75 15.23
CA ASP A 78 -14.92 -22.12 15.73
C ASP A 78 -14.64 -20.83 14.93
N PRO A 79 -14.26 -19.72 15.58
CA PRO A 79 -13.96 -18.47 14.86
C PRO A 79 -12.74 -18.66 13.96
N VAL A 80 -12.74 -18.02 12.78
CA VAL A 80 -11.55 -17.99 11.92
C VAL A 80 -10.47 -17.12 12.57
N GLU A 81 -9.29 -17.72 12.78
CA GLU A 81 -8.16 -17.07 13.45
C GLU A 81 -7.08 -16.59 12.49
N GLU A 82 -7.00 -17.21 11.31
CA GLU A 82 -5.97 -16.99 10.30
C GLU A 82 -6.53 -17.29 8.91
N VAL A 83 -6.09 -16.52 7.94
CA VAL A 83 -6.38 -16.73 6.51
C VAL A 83 -5.06 -16.76 5.77
N GLU A 84 -4.80 -17.87 5.08
CA GLU A 84 -3.69 -18.02 4.15
C GLU A 84 -4.24 -18.22 2.73
N VAL A 85 -3.64 -17.55 1.76
CA VAL A 85 -3.92 -17.71 0.35
C VAL A 85 -2.71 -18.38 -0.29
N GLU A 86 -2.94 -19.52 -0.95
CA GLU A 86 -1.94 -20.24 -1.73
C GLU A 86 -2.25 -20.07 -3.22
N LEU A 87 -1.28 -19.56 -3.98
CA LEU A 87 -1.37 -19.36 -5.43
C LEU A 87 -0.20 -20.05 -6.12
N GLU A 88 -0.44 -20.56 -7.32
CA GLU A 88 0.62 -21.01 -8.24
C GLU A 88 0.79 -19.95 -9.33
N VAL A 89 1.91 -19.24 -9.30
CA VAL A 89 2.15 -18.03 -10.13
C VAL A 89 3.46 -18.16 -10.91
N ALA A 90 3.50 -17.59 -12.11
CA ALA A 90 4.67 -17.50 -12.97
C ALA A 90 4.81 -16.08 -13.54
N GLY A 91 5.98 -15.75 -14.10
CA GLY A 91 6.22 -14.40 -14.63
C GLY A 91 6.49 -13.36 -13.54
N ASP A 92 6.57 -12.10 -13.95
CA ASP A 92 6.85 -11.00 -13.03
C ASP A 92 5.56 -10.56 -12.32
N TYR A 93 5.33 -11.12 -11.12
CA TYR A 93 4.12 -10.91 -10.35
C TYR A 93 4.35 -10.05 -9.11
N GLN A 94 3.29 -9.36 -8.71
CA GLN A 94 3.13 -8.78 -7.37
C GLN A 94 1.77 -9.23 -6.83
N ILE A 95 1.77 -9.85 -5.65
CA ILE A 95 0.57 -10.31 -4.97
C ILE A 95 0.27 -9.33 -3.86
N GLU A 96 -0.89 -8.70 -3.98
CA GLU A 96 -1.40 -7.73 -3.04
C GLU A 96 -2.67 -8.24 -2.39
N LEU A 97 -2.87 -7.90 -1.12
CA LEU A 97 -4.04 -8.32 -0.36
C LEU A 97 -4.82 -7.12 0.13
N SER A 98 -6.15 -7.24 0.06
CA SER A 98 -7.12 -6.30 0.62
C SER A 98 -8.32 -7.06 1.16
N GLU A 99 -9.09 -6.42 2.04
CA GLU A 99 -10.33 -6.94 2.59
C GLU A 99 -11.49 -6.01 2.28
N VAL A 100 -12.62 -6.61 1.96
CA VAL A 100 -13.93 -5.96 2.02
C VAL A 100 -14.59 -6.34 3.33
N PHE A 101 -14.99 -5.35 4.12
CA PHE A 101 -15.54 -5.59 5.46
C PHE A 101 -16.85 -4.83 5.72
N GLU A 102 -17.45 -5.01 6.90
CA GLU A 102 -18.66 -4.28 7.29
C GLU A 102 -18.32 -2.95 7.99
N GLY A 103 -17.93 -1.95 7.19
CA GLY A 103 -17.66 -0.59 7.64
C GLY A 103 -18.80 0.40 7.37
N ALA A 104 -18.73 1.59 7.99
CA ALA A 104 -19.68 2.69 7.80
C ALA A 104 -19.58 3.38 6.42
N SER A 105 -18.44 3.25 5.72
CA SER A 105 -18.29 3.78 4.36
C SER A 105 -19.09 2.97 3.34
N SER A 106 -19.60 3.64 2.31
CA SER A 106 -20.16 2.99 1.12
C SER A 106 -19.09 2.37 0.22
N ASN A 107 -17.80 2.58 0.50
CA ASN A 107 -16.65 1.90 -0.09
C ASN A 107 -15.87 1.14 1.01
N PRO A 108 -16.37 -0.03 1.48
CA PRO A 108 -15.89 -0.64 2.70
C PRO A 108 -14.70 -1.57 2.46
N VAL A 109 -13.67 -1.05 1.81
CA VAL A 109 -12.44 -1.78 1.45
C VAL A 109 -11.24 -1.29 2.25
N THR A 110 -10.24 -2.15 2.42
CA THR A 110 -8.92 -1.72 2.89
C THR A 110 -8.01 -1.32 1.73
N TYR A 111 -6.92 -0.62 2.03
CA TYR A 111 -5.83 -0.47 1.07
C TYR A 111 -5.15 -1.81 0.79
N PHE A 112 -4.72 -1.99 -0.46
CA PHE A 112 -3.85 -3.09 -0.80
C PHE A 112 -2.51 -2.94 -0.10
N TYR A 113 -1.94 -4.08 0.28
CA TYR A 113 -0.53 -4.16 0.66
C TYR A 113 0.13 -5.32 -0.07
N THR A 114 1.39 -5.11 -0.46
CA THR A 114 2.19 -6.16 -1.08
C THR A 114 2.50 -7.25 -0.07
N ALA A 115 2.00 -8.46 -0.33
CA ALA A 115 2.25 -9.64 0.49
C ALA A 115 3.39 -10.50 -0.06
N ALA A 116 3.52 -10.55 -1.39
CA ALA A 116 4.63 -11.23 -2.06
C ALA A 116 4.89 -10.59 -3.43
N GLN A 117 6.08 -10.79 -3.97
CA GLN A 117 6.44 -10.35 -5.32
C GLN A 117 7.51 -11.26 -5.91
N SER A 118 7.69 -11.19 -7.21
CA SER A 118 8.80 -11.86 -7.89
C SER A 118 10.14 -11.18 -7.50
N GLU A 119 11.23 -11.95 -7.49
CA GLU A 119 12.59 -11.41 -7.32
C GLU A 119 13.13 -10.80 -8.64
N GLY A 120 12.27 -10.59 -9.65
CA GLY A 120 12.57 -10.06 -10.98
C GLY A 120 12.75 -11.14 -12.05
N ARG A 121 12.54 -10.75 -13.33
CA ARG A 121 12.72 -11.50 -14.59
C ARG A 121 12.56 -13.04 -14.56
N PRO A 122 11.52 -13.63 -13.97
CA PRO A 122 11.30 -15.06 -14.12
C PRO A 122 10.65 -15.34 -15.50
N GLU A 123 11.05 -16.44 -16.15
CA GLU A 123 10.47 -16.86 -17.43
C GLU A 123 8.97 -17.20 -17.27
N ILE A 124 8.17 -16.85 -18.29
CA ILE A 124 6.78 -17.28 -18.40
C ILE A 124 6.76 -18.81 -18.43
N GLY A 125 6.06 -19.44 -17.47
CA GLY A 125 6.00 -20.90 -17.30
C GLY A 125 6.82 -21.45 -16.14
N ASN A 126 7.66 -20.65 -15.47
CA ASN A 126 8.30 -21.06 -14.21
C ASN A 126 7.36 -20.85 -13.02
N PHE A 127 6.38 -21.74 -12.89
CA PHE A 127 5.40 -21.68 -11.81
C PHE A 127 6.04 -21.92 -10.45
N ARG A 128 5.69 -21.06 -9.50
CA ARG A 128 6.07 -21.15 -8.09
C ARG A 128 4.83 -21.09 -7.24
N ARG A 129 4.82 -21.93 -6.21
CA ARG A 129 3.82 -21.87 -5.16
C ARG A 129 4.16 -20.75 -4.18
N VAL A 130 3.26 -19.80 -4.06
CA VAL A 130 3.39 -18.67 -3.14
C VAL A 130 2.28 -18.77 -2.10
N ARG A 131 2.65 -18.68 -0.82
CA ARG A 131 1.72 -18.68 0.32
C ARG A 131 1.82 -17.33 1.00
N VAL A 132 0.70 -16.65 1.14
CA VAL A 132 0.62 -15.35 1.79
C VAL A 132 -0.44 -15.35 2.88
N ARG A 133 -0.09 -14.83 4.05
CA ARG A 133 -1.01 -14.68 5.17
C ARG A 133 -1.69 -13.31 5.10
N TYR A 134 -3.01 -13.30 5.20
CA TYR A 134 -3.79 -12.08 5.28
C TYR A 134 -3.87 -11.53 6.71
N GLY A 135 -3.78 -10.21 6.86
CA GLY A 135 -4.05 -9.53 8.12
C GLY A 135 -4.01 -8.00 8.03
N ARG A 136 -4.85 -7.35 8.83
CA ARG A 136 -4.81 -5.90 9.07
C ARG A 136 -3.55 -5.54 9.83
N GLN A 137 -3.00 -4.35 9.58
CA GLN A 137 -1.80 -3.90 10.26
C GLN A 137 -2.13 -3.53 11.71
N THR A 138 -1.37 -4.07 12.66
CA THR A 138 -1.51 -3.80 14.09
C THR A 138 -0.38 -2.95 14.64
N GLY A 139 0.73 -2.85 13.90
CA GLY A 139 1.86 -2.02 14.27
C GLY A 139 2.99 -2.10 13.25
N ARG A 140 3.94 -1.17 13.37
CA ARG A 140 5.17 -1.16 12.60
C ARG A 140 6.33 -0.71 13.49
N THR A 141 7.50 -1.30 13.28
CA THR A 141 8.73 -0.88 13.95
C THR A 141 9.85 -0.79 12.94
N LEU A 142 10.51 0.36 12.88
CA LEU A 142 11.69 0.61 12.07
C LEU A 142 12.91 0.65 12.98
N LEU A 143 13.95 -0.07 12.60
CA LEU A 143 15.25 -0.05 13.25
C LEU A 143 16.28 0.35 12.19
N SER A 144 16.87 1.54 12.32
CA SER A 144 17.92 1.99 11.42
C SER A 144 19.24 2.27 12.12
N ALA A 145 20.32 2.21 11.33
CA ALA A 145 21.64 2.67 11.69
C ALA A 145 22.25 3.37 10.49
N HIS A 146 22.81 4.56 10.70
CA HIS A 146 23.49 5.32 9.66
C HIS A 146 24.94 5.62 10.04
N VAL A 147 25.78 5.81 9.03
CA VAL A 147 27.19 6.17 9.15
C VAL A 147 27.48 7.36 8.25
N ASN A 148 28.05 8.41 8.85
CA ASN A 148 28.54 9.60 8.18
C ASN A 148 30.03 9.74 8.45
N LEU A 149 30.85 9.65 7.40
CA LEU A 149 32.29 9.79 7.48
C LEU A 149 32.74 10.90 6.54
N ASP A 150 33.45 11.90 7.08
CA ASP A 150 34.23 12.85 6.30
C ASP A 150 35.67 12.86 6.84
N ILE A 151 36.58 12.22 6.10
CA ILE A 151 37.98 12.15 6.48
C ILE A 151 38.88 12.38 5.28
N LYS A 152 39.63 13.49 5.34
CA LYS A 152 40.71 13.84 4.40
C LYS A 152 40.26 13.86 2.93
N GLY A 153 39.00 14.20 2.66
CA GLY A 153 38.38 14.19 1.33
C GLY A 153 37.78 12.84 0.92
N TRP A 154 37.63 11.88 1.84
CA TRP A 154 36.74 10.73 1.67
C TRP A 154 35.42 11.08 2.34
N LEU A 155 34.32 11.02 1.59
CA LEU A 155 32.97 11.14 2.09
C LEU A 155 32.26 9.80 1.94
N LEU A 156 31.66 9.31 3.02
CA LEU A 156 30.77 8.15 3.03
C LEU A 156 29.51 8.51 3.78
N HIS A 157 28.37 8.32 3.11
CA HIS A 157 27.04 8.39 3.68
C HIS A 157 26.38 7.02 3.49
N SER A 158 25.84 6.40 4.54
CA SER A 158 25.19 5.11 4.41
C SER A 158 24.15 4.93 5.50
N GLU A 159 23.05 4.26 5.15
CA GLU A 159 22.04 3.81 6.09
C GLU A 159 21.64 2.37 5.80
N ILE A 160 21.31 1.65 6.87
CA ILE A 160 20.63 0.36 6.81
C ILE A 160 19.39 0.47 7.68
N VAL A 161 18.27 -0.03 7.19
CA VAL A 161 16.98 -0.06 7.89
C VAL A 161 16.41 -1.46 7.86
N ARG A 162 15.86 -1.90 8.99
CA ARG A 162 15.02 -3.08 9.09
C ARG A 162 13.63 -2.68 9.55
N ASN A 163 12.63 -3.15 8.81
CA ASN A 163 11.23 -2.87 9.06
C ASN A 163 10.53 -4.15 9.52
N TYR A 164 9.77 -4.05 10.61
CA TYR A 164 8.92 -5.10 11.15
C TYR A 164 7.46 -4.63 11.02
N SER A 165 6.69 -5.30 10.17
CA SER A 165 5.28 -5.02 9.94
C SER A 165 4.42 -6.06 10.65
N TYR A 166 3.79 -5.69 11.75
CA TYR A 166 2.93 -6.59 12.54
C TYR A 166 1.51 -6.56 12.00
N ARG A 167 0.94 -7.75 11.78
CA ARG A 167 -0.40 -7.94 11.22
C ARG A 167 -1.17 -9.02 11.95
N ALA A 168 -2.49 -8.92 11.94
CA ALA A 168 -3.38 -9.95 12.47
C ALA A 168 -4.68 -10.02 11.67
N TYR A 169 -5.26 -11.21 11.59
CA TYR A 169 -6.59 -11.38 11.02
C TYR A 169 -7.66 -10.81 11.98
N PRO A 170 -8.58 -9.94 11.52
CA PRO A 170 -9.61 -9.33 12.35
C PRO A 170 -10.81 -10.28 12.63
N GLY A 171 -10.54 -11.47 13.18
CA GLY A 171 -11.57 -12.46 13.48
C GLY A 171 -12.58 -11.99 14.54
N LEU A 172 -13.85 -12.41 14.40
CA LEU A 172 -14.93 -12.02 15.32
C LEU A 172 -14.68 -12.52 16.76
N ASN A 173 -15.07 -11.70 17.74
CA ASN A 173 -15.20 -12.07 19.16
C ASN A 173 -13.91 -12.59 19.84
N ARG A 174 -12.73 -12.11 19.42
CA ARG A 174 -11.46 -12.52 20.04
C ARG A 174 -10.96 -11.50 21.06
N ARG A 175 -10.46 -12.00 22.20
CA ARG A 175 -9.74 -11.19 23.22
C ARG A 175 -8.23 -11.16 23.00
N LYS A 176 -7.72 -12.01 22.11
CA LYS A 176 -6.31 -12.13 21.75
C LYS A 176 -6.23 -12.35 20.24
N LEU A 177 -5.34 -11.62 19.58
CA LEU A 177 -5.08 -11.75 18.16
C LEU A 177 -3.81 -12.58 17.93
N ASP A 178 -3.83 -13.42 16.90
CA ASP A 178 -2.63 -14.12 16.43
C ASP A 178 -1.87 -13.23 15.46
N ILE A 179 -0.93 -12.49 16.04
CA ILE A 179 -0.09 -11.53 15.34
C ILE A 179 1.04 -12.29 14.65
N PHE A 180 1.27 -11.95 13.38
CA PHE A 180 2.45 -12.34 12.62
C PHE A 180 3.20 -11.08 12.19
N ASP A 181 4.50 -11.22 11.95
CA ASP A 181 5.33 -10.13 11.43
C ASP A 181 5.87 -10.44 10.05
N ASP A 182 5.92 -9.40 9.23
CA ASP A 182 6.58 -9.40 7.94
C ASP A 182 7.78 -8.45 8.00
N GLN A 183 8.95 -8.96 7.61
CA GLN A 183 10.21 -8.26 7.76
C GLN A 183 10.76 -7.87 6.40
N THR A 184 11.09 -6.60 6.27
CA THR A 184 11.71 -6.03 5.07
C THR A 184 12.94 -5.23 5.46
N HIS A 185 13.80 -4.97 4.48
CA HIS A 185 15.01 -4.20 4.70
C HIS A 185 15.27 -3.25 3.54
N ALA A 186 15.95 -2.16 3.86
CA ALA A 186 16.45 -1.22 2.89
C ALA A 186 17.85 -0.80 3.31
N TRP A 187 18.72 -0.52 2.35
CA TRP A 187 20.02 0.06 2.62
C TRP A 187 20.48 0.91 1.45
N PHE A 188 21.30 1.89 1.75
CA PHE A 188 22.05 2.63 0.74
C PHE A 188 23.46 2.94 1.25
N PHE A 189 24.36 3.19 0.32
CA PHE A 189 25.61 3.86 0.57
C PHE A 189 25.96 4.77 -0.61
N ASN A 190 26.53 5.90 -0.28
CA ASN A 190 27.07 6.87 -1.19
C ASN A 190 28.51 7.14 -0.78
N PHE A 191 29.43 7.02 -1.73
CA PHE A 191 30.85 7.16 -1.49
C PHE A 191 31.44 8.15 -2.48
N ARG A 192 32.19 9.13 -1.98
CA ARG A 192 32.88 10.14 -2.79
C ARG A 192 34.32 10.37 -2.31
N ARG A 193 35.21 10.61 -3.27
CA ARG A 193 36.60 10.97 -3.04
C ARG A 193 36.98 12.23 -3.81
N ASP A 194 37.49 13.23 -3.11
CA ASP A 194 38.07 14.43 -3.70
C ASP A 194 39.57 14.27 -3.92
N PHE A 195 40.04 14.67 -5.10
CA PHE A 195 41.44 14.63 -5.54
C PHE A 195 41.92 16.02 -6.01
N GLY A 196 41.59 17.05 -5.23
CA GLY A 196 41.93 18.44 -5.56
C GLY A 196 40.95 19.02 -6.57
N HIS A 197 41.26 18.93 -7.87
CA HIS A 197 40.43 19.52 -8.94
C HIS A 197 39.37 18.58 -9.52
N PHE A 198 39.34 17.32 -9.08
CA PHE A 198 38.35 16.33 -9.51
C PHE A 198 37.81 15.55 -8.33
N SER A 199 36.56 15.12 -8.44
CA SER A 199 35.92 14.19 -7.52
C SER A 199 35.51 12.93 -8.27
N LEU A 200 35.52 11.79 -7.59
CA LEU A 200 34.95 10.53 -8.08
C LEU A 200 34.07 9.97 -6.99
N GLY A 201 32.86 9.53 -7.35
CA GLY A 201 31.96 8.89 -6.41
C GLY A 201 31.10 7.83 -7.07
N GLY A 202 30.30 7.18 -6.24
CA GLY A 202 29.34 6.18 -6.64
C GLY A 202 28.37 5.86 -5.52
N GLU A 203 27.19 5.42 -5.92
CA GLU A 203 26.09 5.04 -5.03
C GLU A 203 25.71 3.57 -5.24
N GLY A 204 25.19 2.96 -4.20
CA GLY A 204 24.58 1.64 -4.26
C GLY A 204 23.47 1.55 -3.23
N TYR A 205 22.36 0.93 -3.61
CA TYR A 205 21.21 0.81 -2.74
C TYR A 205 20.43 -0.48 -3.02
N ASN A 206 19.61 -0.87 -2.06
CA ASN A 206 18.61 -1.91 -2.21
C ASN A 206 17.43 -1.57 -1.31
N VAL A 207 16.23 -1.65 -1.87
CA VAL A 207 14.98 -1.49 -1.13
C VAL A 207 14.14 -2.72 -1.47
N ASP A 208 13.79 -3.52 -0.47
CA ASP A 208 12.82 -4.60 -0.65
C ASP A 208 11.52 -4.00 -1.20
N GLY A 209 10.92 -4.57 -2.25
CA GLY A 209 9.72 -3.96 -2.86
C GLY A 209 8.49 -3.95 -1.95
N ARG A 210 8.54 -4.66 -0.81
CA ARG A 210 7.52 -4.61 0.25
C ARG A 210 7.90 -3.67 1.38
N TYR A 211 9.09 -3.08 1.34
CA TYR A 211 9.53 -2.09 2.31
C TYR A 211 8.57 -0.91 2.27
N SER A 212 8.15 -0.48 3.45
CA SER A 212 7.25 0.65 3.61
C SER A 212 7.40 1.16 5.02
N THR A 213 7.27 2.47 5.17
CA THR A 213 7.29 3.21 6.42
C THR A 213 5.91 3.66 6.84
N VAL A 214 4.88 3.25 6.10
CA VAL A 214 3.50 3.66 6.31
C VAL A 214 2.81 2.78 7.37
N LEU A 215 1.95 3.35 8.19
CA LEU A 215 1.05 2.63 9.08
C LEU A 215 -0.39 2.79 8.58
N ASN A 216 -1.01 1.67 8.22
CA ASN A 216 -2.39 1.62 7.74
C ASN A 216 -3.32 1.31 8.91
N VAL A 217 -4.13 2.28 9.31
CA VAL A 217 -5.11 2.14 10.39
C VAL A 217 -6.51 2.04 9.79
N GLN A 218 -7.30 1.06 10.22
CA GLN A 218 -8.69 0.91 9.83
C GLN A 218 -9.61 1.54 10.89
N ASP A 219 -10.48 2.47 10.48
CA ASP A 219 -11.55 3.04 11.31
C ASP A 219 -12.91 2.65 10.74
N ASP A 220 -13.54 1.65 11.34
CA ASP A 220 -14.80 1.08 10.87
C ASP A 220 -15.96 2.11 10.91
N ASP A 221 -15.95 3.05 11.86
CA ASP A 221 -17.02 4.05 12.02
C ASP A 221 -16.76 5.31 11.18
N LEU A 222 -15.56 5.47 10.60
CA LEU A 222 -15.07 6.67 9.90
C LEU A 222 -15.02 7.94 10.81
N ARG A 223 -15.71 7.94 11.95
CA ARG A 223 -15.97 9.09 12.83
C ARG A 223 -14.77 9.56 13.63
N SER A 224 -13.77 8.72 13.85
CA SER A 224 -12.62 9.11 14.67
C SER A 224 -11.76 10.15 13.95
N TYR A 225 -11.84 10.16 12.61
CA TYR A 225 -11.07 11.04 11.73
C TYR A 225 -11.96 11.94 10.86
N PHE A 226 -13.20 11.53 10.57
CA PHE A 226 -14.13 12.29 9.73
C PHE A 226 -15.11 13.13 10.57
N GLN A 227 -15.19 14.42 10.25
CA GLN A 227 -16.32 15.32 10.57
C GLN A 227 -16.63 15.63 12.05
N PHE A 228 -15.70 15.45 12.99
CA PHE A 228 -15.83 16.04 14.32
C PHE A 228 -14.99 17.30 14.49
N LEU A 229 -15.64 18.39 14.93
CA LEU A 229 -14.99 19.65 15.33
C LEU A 229 -13.94 19.45 16.45
N SER A 230 -14.00 18.34 17.16
CA SER A 230 -13.07 17.95 18.23
C SER A 230 -12.02 16.92 17.80
N SER A 231 -12.06 16.42 16.55
CA SER A 231 -10.98 15.55 16.10
C SER A 231 -9.71 16.39 15.92
N PRO A 232 -8.58 16.02 16.57
CA PRO A 232 -7.31 16.68 16.31
C PRO A 232 -6.83 16.46 14.87
N PHE A 233 -7.47 15.53 14.16
CA PHE A 233 -7.22 15.20 12.76
C PHE A 233 -8.29 15.78 11.82
N SER A 234 -9.03 16.83 12.21
CA SER A 234 -10.17 17.37 11.43
C SER A 234 -9.83 17.61 9.94
N TYR A 235 -10.20 16.66 9.08
CA TYR A 235 -10.02 16.74 7.64
C TYR A 235 -11.02 17.72 7.00
N PRO A 236 -10.61 18.51 6.00
CA PRO A 236 -11.54 19.36 5.27
C PRO A 236 -12.61 18.52 4.56
N THR A 237 -13.83 19.05 4.49
CA THR A 237 -15.06 18.41 3.98
C THR A 237 -15.02 17.95 2.51
N ASN A 238 -13.92 18.19 1.80
CA ASN A 238 -13.68 17.79 0.42
C ASN A 238 -12.51 16.80 0.35
N PHE A 239 -12.74 15.60 0.87
CA PHE A 239 -11.80 14.50 0.85
C PHE A 239 -11.44 14.07 -0.59
N ASN A 240 -10.17 14.09 -0.94
CA ASN A 240 -9.65 13.40 -2.11
C ASN A 240 -8.67 12.35 -1.59
N GLU A 241 -9.01 11.08 -1.78
CA GLU A 241 -8.14 9.95 -1.44
C GLU A 241 -7.19 9.74 -2.62
N PRO A 242 -5.88 9.93 -2.48
CA PRO A 242 -4.95 9.83 -3.61
C PRO A 242 -5.01 8.47 -4.32
N ARG A 243 -5.37 7.42 -3.58
CA ARG A 243 -5.47 6.03 -4.04
C ARG A 243 -6.85 5.63 -4.55
N LEU A 244 -7.80 6.57 -4.61
CA LEU A 244 -9.09 6.35 -5.26
C LEU A 244 -9.21 7.17 -6.53
N ALA A 245 -9.87 6.61 -7.53
CA ALA A 245 -10.31 7.39 -8.68
C ALA A 245 -11.19 8.54 -8.19
N ASN A 246 -11.06 9.72 -8.81
CA ASN A 246 -11.91 10.86 -8.51
C ASN A 246 -13.41 10.53 -8.64
N PHE A 247 -13.74 9.67 -9.62
CA PHE A 247 -15.10 9.23 -9.90
C PHE A 247 -15.15 7.72 -10.16
N VAL A 248 -16.24 7.12 -9.67
CA VAL A 248 -16.61 5.72 -9.85
C VAL A 248 -18.03 5.71 -10.40
N ALA A 249 -18.24 5.13 -11.58
CA ALA A 249 -19.55 5.08 -12.24
C ALA A 249 -20.27 6.45 -12.30
N GLY A 250 -19.51 7.54 -12.47
CA GLY A 250 -20.03 8.92 -12.52
C GLY A 250 -20.31 9.57 -11.16
N ASN A 251 -20.16 8.85 -10.04
CA ASN A 251 -20.25 9.40 -8.68
C ASN A 251 -18.87 9.67 -8.11
N ARG A 252 -18.74 10.65 -7.22
CA ARG A 252 -17.49 10.86 -6.48
C ARG A 252 -17.18 9.60 -5.67
N ALA A 253 -15.94 9.09 -5.74
CA ALA A 253 -15.56 7.93 -4.96
C ALA A 253 -15.74 8.20 -3.47
N ALA A 254 -16.40 7.26 -2.78
CA ALA A 254 -16.53 7.33 -1.34
C ALA A 254 -15.20 6.95 -0.69
N PRO A 255 -14.82 7.61 0.42
CA PRO A 255 -13.58 7.32 1.13
C PRO A 255 -13.53 5.85 1.54
N THR A 256 -12.35 5.24 1.58
CA THR A 256 -12.19 3.99 2.30
C THR A 256 -12.17 4.23 3.82
N ASN A 257 -12.35 3.16 4.59
CA ASN A 257 -12.17 3.20 6.05
C ASN A 257 -10.70 3.01 6.46
N THR A 258 -9.74 3.14 5.52
CA THR A 258 -8.31 3.01 5.79
C THR A 258 -7.63 4.38 5.75
N ILE A 259 -6.76 4.62 6.72
CA ILE A 259 -5.97 5.83 6.81
C ILE A 259 -4.51 5.44 6.87
N GLU A 260 -3.68 6.17 6.15
CA GLU A 260 -2.23 6.01 6.17
C GLU A 260 -1.59 7.09 7.03
N PHE A 261 -0.65 6.66 7.86
CA PHE A 261 0.23 7.52 8.62
C PHE A 261 1.67 7.23 8.22
N ASN A 262 2.39 8.25 7.76
CA ASN A 262 3.83 8.13 7.59
C ASN A 262 4.49 8.08 8.97
N THR A 263 5.21 6.99 9.25
CA THR A 263 5.84 6.76 10.56
C THR A 263 7.27 7.29 10.64
N VAL A 264 7.80 7.74 9.51
CA VAL A 264 9.02 8.53 9.42
C VAL A 264 8.72 9.79 8.61
N ASP A 265 9.47 10.81 8.97
CA ASP A 265 9.47 12.15 8.43
C ASP A 265 10.68 12.24 7.49
N ASP A 266 10.47 12.56 6.22
CA ASP A 266 11.52 12.89 5.26
C ASP A 266 11.97 14.32 5.51
N ASN A 267 12.76 14.56 6.56
CA ASN A 267 13.19 15.92 6.96
C ASN A 267 14.13 16.64 5.96
N ASP A 268 14.05 16.34 4.67
CA ASP A 268 14.96 16.80 3.64
C ASP A 268 14.95 18.33 3.47
N ASP A 269 13.87 19.04 3.81
CA ASP A 269 13.79 20.51 3.86
C ASP A 269 14.17 21.13 5.23
N LYS A 270 14.45 20.29 6.23
CA LYS A 270 14.77 20.63 7.64
C LYS A 270 13.68 21.40 8.39
N ASP A 271 12.43 21.31 7.96
CA ASP A 271 11.34 21.74 8.80
C ASP A 271 10.98 20.63 9.82
N GLN A 272 9.98 20.89 10.67
CA GLN A 272 9.59 20.01 11.77
C GLN A 272 8.27 19.27 11.50
N TYR A 273 7.74 19.43 10.28
CA TYR A 273 6.45 18.94 9.84
C TYR A 273 6.67 17.82 8.82
N PRO A 274 5.99 16.68 8.94
CA PRO A 274 5.99 15.67 7.89
C PRO A 274 5.42 16.25 6.60
N ASP A 275 6.07 15.97 5.46
CA ASP A 275 5.63 16.42 4.14
C ASP A 275 4.18 16.02 3.83
N SER A 276 3.77 14.87 4.34
CA SER A 276 2.41 14.35 4.16
C SER A 276 1.38 14.91 5.16
N TYR A 277 1.60 16.07 5.78
CA TYR A 277 0.61 16.59 6.74
C TYR A 277 -0.63 17.16 6.06
N PHE A 278 -1.60 16.31 5.71
CA PHE A 278 -3.02 16.63 5.46
C PHE A 278 -3.26 17.99 4.79
N LEU A 279 -2.44 18.33 3.79
CA LEU A 279 -2.44 19.67 3.22
C LEU A 279 -3.73 19.84 2.45
N ARG A 280 -4.49 20.83 2.88
CA ARG A 280 -5.76 21.23 2.28
C ARG A 280 -5.53 21.41 0.78
N ARG A 281 -6.32 20.72 -0.04
CA ARG A 281 -6.36 20.92 -1.50
C ARG A 281 -6.28 22.42 -1.79
N THR A 282 -5.22 22.86 -2.45
CA THR A 282 -5.14 24.26 -2.86
C THR A 282 -6.31 24.52 -3.80
N THR A 283 -6.99 25.65 -3.66
CA THR A 283 -8.10 26.05 -4.53
C THR A 283 -7.61 26.51 -5.91
N ASP A 284 -6.36 26.20 -6.27
CA ASP A 284 -5.74 26.64 -7.51
C ASP A 284 -6.18 25.73 -8.66
N LEU A 285 -6.98 26.32 -9.55
CA LEU A 285 -7.52 25.67 -10.75
C LEU A 285 -6.45 25.50 -11.85
N SER A 286 -5.30 26.16 -11.74
CA SER A 286 -4.22 26.10 -12.74
C SER A 286 -3.29 24.90 -12.56
N THR A 287 -3.10 24.44 -11.32
CA THR A 287 -2.26 23.27 -10.97
C THR A 287 -3.06 21.99 -10.71
N GLY A 288 -4.39 22.03 -10.92
CA GLY A 288 -5.28 20.87 -10.78
C GLY A 288 -5.56 20.45 -9.33
N GLY A 289 -5.22 21.29 -8.35
CA GLY A 289 -5.36 20.96 -6.93
C GLY A 289 -4.53 19.74 -6.51
N ARG A 290 -3.30 19.63 -7.02
CA ARG A 290 -2.31 18.66 -6.54
C ARG A 290 -2.02 18.91 -5.06
N PHE A 291 -1.97 17.83 -4.29
CA PHE A 291 -1.38 17.86 -2.96
C PHE A 291 0.11 18.16 -3.11
N ILE A 292 0.68 18.85 -2.13
CA ILE A 292 2.12 18.83 -1.89
C ILE A 292 2.35 17.52 -1.14
N GLU A 293 2.24 16.40 -1.84
CA GLU A 293 2.96 15.20 -1.46
C GLU A 293 4.15 15.27 -2.40
N ASP A 294 5.37 15.35 -1.86
CA ASP A 294 6.56 15.36 -2.72
C ASP A 294 6.46 14.12 -3.61
N PRO A 295 6.30 14.29 -4.94
CA PRO A 295 6.20 13.16 -5.84
C PRO A 295 7.47 12.29 -5.84
N ASP A 296 8.57 12.84 -5.31
CA ASP A 296 9.91 12.40 -5.63
C ASP A 296 10.65 11.94 -4.36
N GLY A 297 10.36 10.71 -3.94
CA GLY A 297 11.24 9.98 -3.03
C GLY A 297 12.68 9.94 -3.56
N VAL A 298 13.67 9.84 -2.69
CA VAL A 298 15.10 9.84 -3.07
C VAL A 298 15.41 8.74 -4.11
N PHE A 299 15.61 9.14 -5.37
CA PHE A 299 15.93 8.25 -6.50
C PHE A 299 17.34 8.52 -7.08
N PRO A 300 17.95 7.54 -7.76
CA PRO A 300 19.25 7.67 -8.40
C PRO A 300 19.29 8.78 -9.45
N GLY A 301 20.37 9.56 -9.46
CA GLY A 301 20.59 10.63 -10.44
C GLY A 301 19.83 11.94 -10.19
N LEU A 302 19.15 12.06 -9.05
CA LEU A 302 18.53 13.30 -8.58
C LEU A 302 19.34 14.02 -7.49
N ASP A 303 20.42 13.41 -6.98
CA ASP A 303 21.35 13.96 -5.98
C ASP A 303 22.74 14.11 -6.63
N ALA A 304 22.97 15.22 -7.36
CA ALA A 304 24.20 15.43 -8.11
C ALA A 304 25.38 15.79 -7.20
N ASP A 305 25.13 16.33 -6.01
CA ASP A 305 26.18 16.67 -5.05
C ASP A 305 26.51 15.53 -4.07
N LEU A 306 25.70 14.47 -4.08
CA LEU A 306 25.82 13.22 -3.34
C LEU A 306 25.68 13.41 -1.82
N ASN A 307 24.83 14.34 -1.41
CA ASN A 307 24.62 14.69 -0.01
C ASN A 307 23.48 13.90 0.67
N GLY A 308 22.82 12.99 -0.05
CA GLY A 308 21.73 12.16 0.43
C GLY A 308 20.35 12.82 0.29
N ARG A 309 20.23 13.88 -0.50
CA ARG A 309 18.98 14.62 -0.76
C ARG A 309 18.83 14.86 -2.27
N PRO A 310 17.60 14.83 -2.83
CA PRO A 310 17.41 15.25 -4.21
C PRO A 310 17.74 16.75 -4.37
N ASP A 311 18.57 17.12 -5.34
CA ASP A 311 18.92 18.51 -5.69
C ASP A 311 17.67 19.36 -5.97
N ILE A 312 16.58 18.72 -6.43
CA ILE A 312 15.29 19.36 -6.71
C ILE A 312 14.56 19.80 -5.44
N ASN A 313 14.85 19.16 -4.30
CA ASN A 313 14.28 19.47 -2.99
C ASN A 313 15.23 20.31 -2.12
N GLU A 314 16.41 20.65 -2.64
CA GLU A 314 17.21 21.73 -2.08
C GLU A 314 16.56 23.07 -2.39
N ASN A 315 15.70 23.51 -1.46
CA ASN A 315 15.20 24.86 -1.31
C ASN A 315 15.86 25.90 -2.23
N ASN A 316 15.20 26.17 -3.37
CA ASN A 316 15.40 27.37 -4.20
C ASN A 316 14.83 28.62 -3.49
N ASN A 317 15.01 28.68 -2.16
CA ASN A 317 14.68 29.83 -1.37
C ASN A 317 15.86 30.78 -1.55
N LEU A 318 15.77 31.65 -2.56
CA LEU A 318 16.65 32.80 -2.84
C LEU A 318 16.66 33.83 -1.68
N ILE A 319 16.62 33.39 -0.43
CA ILE A 319 16.69 34.19 0.78
C ILE A 319 18.12 34.06 1.31
N PRO A 320 18.87 35.17 1.44
CA PRO A 320 20.23 35.19 1.96
C PRO A 320 20.39 34.59 3.34
#